data_AF-A0A0D6TQW4-F1
#
_entry.id   AF-A0A0D6TQW4-F1
#
_cell.length_a   1.000
_cell.length_b   1.000
_cell.length_c   1.000
_cell.angle_alpha   90.00
_cell.angle_beta   90.00
_cell.angle_gamma   90.00
#
_symmetry.space_group_name_H-M   'P 1'
#
loop_
_entity.id
_entity.type
_entity.pdbx_description
1 polymer ?
#
loop_
_entity_poly.entity_id
_entity_poly.type
_entity_poly.pdbx_seq_one_letter_code
_entity_poly.pdbx_strand_id
1 'polypeptide(L)'
;MINPSINGWIDKFFILNEKLKNEKIENSNDLYFKLRKTGIIYGHTVSSDTFDEFLDINLSNDELTKIVFLEALFGIFSIKKNSTSKEDFLKLINTFYKATQKNNYLFLKKLFPNEENSSLHLESIISNRIQTNQNVIAKSFSHIVTNALLFLDVIAFHNFIDNEDFSKKYFEVFEKKIFQMVCIALSVKKEKTSADELLIKLFENSLRYSKVNQIDLINKNDFDFDFLKYDFEKLYFFDLVLMALWSDKKLDKDEIFFINEIATKIDISDVLINDSLIDIHTFITNHKKSISYFNDSNPIKHFYNQTNSTVIKLITRNKKRLTKEIGESKELMLLLAKSTSKDLSDDEKKKVKKQLLDICKTIPSLTIFLLPGGGILLPILVKYIPQLLPSAFNENLED
;
A
#
# COMPACT_ATOMS: atom_id res chain seq x y z
N MET A 1 -10.05 -16.71 4.69
CA MET A 1 -9.77 -15.51 3.89
C MET A 1 -9.47 -14.31 4.78
N ILE A 2 -8.29 -13.72 4.61
CA ILE A 2 -7.87 -12.47 5.30
C ILE A 2 -8.52 -11.28 4.59
N ASN A 3 -9.05 -10.33 5.36
CA ASN A 3 -9.62 -9.09 4.83
C ASN A 3 -9.08 -7.87 5.59
N PRO A 4 -8.06 -7.17 5.06
CA PRO A 4 -7.45 -6.02 5.71
C PRO A 4 -8.28 -4.72 5.71
N SER A 5 -9.52 -4.73 5.20
CA SER A 5 -10.46 -3.58 5.32
C SER A 5 -11.27 -3.59 6.61
N ILE A 6 -11.23 -4.68 7.40
CA ILE A 6 -11.98 -4.80 8.65
C ILE A 6 -11.02 -5.00 9.82
N ASN A 7 -11.42 -4.54 11.00
CA ASN A 7 -10.63 -4.73 12.22
C ASN A 7 -10.48 -6.22 12.56
N GLY A 8 -9.35 -6.58 13.17
CA GLY A 8 -9.03 -7.96 13.62
C GLY A 8 -8.44 -8.85 12.52
N TRP A 9 -8.00 -8.26 11.41
CA TRP A 9 -7.36 -8.98 10.32
C TRP A 9 -5.95 -9.46 10.70
N ILE A 10 -5.24 -8.75 11.59
CA ILE A 10 -3.93 -9.19 12.10
C ILE A 10 -4.07 -10.45 12.96
N ASP A 11 -5.10 -10.51 13.82
CA ASP A 11 -5.35 -11.70 14.63
C ASP A 11 -5.65 -12.91 13.73
N LYS A 12 -6.45 -12.70 12.68
CA LYS A 12 -6.74 -13.71 11.66
C LYS A 12 -5.51 -14.13 10.87
N PHE A 13 -4.62 -13.19 10.55
CA PHE A 13 -3.33 -13.46 9.90
C PHE A 13 -2.52 -14.47 10.72
N PHE A 14 -2.35 -14.24 12.03
CA PHE A 14 -1.57 -15.13 12.89
C PHE A 14 -2.19 -16.53 13.04
N ILE A 15 -3.53 -16.62 13.16
CA ILE A 15 -4.23 -17.92 13.20
C ILE A 15 -3.98 -18.73 11.92
N LEU A 16 -3.86 -18.08 10.76
CA LEU A 16 -3.57 -18.75 9.49
C LEU A 16 -2.09 -19.08 9.36
N ASN A 17 -1.21 -18.17 9.76
CA ASN A 17 0.24 -18.37 9.74
C ASN A 17 0.67 -19.61 10.53
N GLU A 18 0.09 -19.82 11.73
CA GLU A 18 0.35 -21.02 12.55
C GLU A 18 -0.02 -22.32 11.85
N LYS A 19 -1.05 -22.30 10.99
CA LYS A 19 -1.51 -23.48 10.26
C LYS A 19 -0.61 -23.83 9.08
N LEU A 20 0.07 -22.84 8.51
CA LEU A 20 0.81 -23.00 7.25
C LEU A 20 2.18 -23.67 7.42
N LYS A 21 2.71 -23.79 8.65
CA LYS A 21 4.04 -24.39 8.94
C LYS A 21 5.09 -24.00 7.90
N ASN A 22 5.19 -22.70 7.62
CA ASN A 22 6.03 -22.18 6.56
C ASN A 22 7.49 -22.60 6.72
N GLU A 23 8.17 -22.76 5.58
CA GLU A 23 9.62 -22.92 5.56
C GLU A 23 10.29 -21.82 6.37
N LYS A 24 11.24 -22.22 7.22
CA LYS A 24 11.98 -21.28 8.05
C LYS A 24 12.84 -20.42 7.13
N ILE A 25 12.55 -19.12 7.10
CA ILE A 25 13.40 -18.13 6.43
C ILE A 25 14.65 -17.96 7.31
N GLU A 26 15.82 -18.24 6.75
CA GLU A 26 17.06 -18.35 7.52
C GLU A 26 17.69 -16.99 7.82
N ASN A 27 17.61 -16.05 6.89
CA ASN A 27 18.27 -14.75 7.01
C ASN A 27 17.51 -13.61 6.31
N SER A 28 17.94 -12.37 6.58
CA SER A 28 17.30 -11.16 6.05
C SER A 28 17.43 -10.99 4.52
N ASN A 29 18.47 -11.57 3.89
CA ASN A 29 18.64 -11.50 2.44
C ASN A 29 17.64 -12.42 1.73
N ASP A 30 17.41 -13.64 2.23
CA ASP A 30 16.41 -14.55 1.69
C ASP A 30 15.00 -13.97 1.82
N LEU A 31 14.70 -13.35 2.98
CA LEU A 31 13.45 -12.62 3.16
C LEU A 31 13.32 -11.50 2.12
N TYR A 32 14.39 -10.74 1.90
CA TYR A 32 14.40 -9.66 0.91
C TYR A 32 14.11 -10.16 -0.50
N PHE A 33 14.75 -11.24 -0.95
CA PHE A 33 14.52 -11.80 -2.28
C PHE A 33 13.09 -12.33 -2.46
N LYS A 34 12.51 -12.94 -1.42
CA LYS A 34 11.09 -13.34 -1.43
C LYS A 34 10.18 -12.12 -1.55
N LEU A 35 10.42 -11.09 -0.73
CA LEU A 35 9.62 -9.86 -0.74
C LEU A 35 9.77 -9.09 -2.06
N ARG A 36 10.94 -9.11 -2.70
CA ARG A 36 11.15 -8.48 -4.02
C ARG A 36 10.15 -8.98 -5.06
N LYS A 37 9.91 -10.29 -5.11
CA LYS A 37 8.97 -10.92 -6.05
C LYS A 37 7.52 -10.47 -5.86
N THR A 38 7.15 -10.05 -4.64
CA THR A 38 5.80 -9.54 -4.35
C THR A 38 5.54 -8.15 -4.93
N GLY A 39 6.59 -7.40 -5.28
CA GLY A 39 6.50 -6.03 -5.76
C GLY A 39 6.48 -4.95 -4.67
N ILE A 40 6.52 -5.32 -3.38
CA ILE A 40 6.52 -4.34 -2.27
C ILE A 40 7.72 -3.40 -2.32
N ILE A 41 8.87 -3.87 -2.82
CA ILE A 41 10.09 -3.07 -3.00
C ILE A 41 9.91 -1.94 -4.02
N TYR A 42 9.05 -2.15 -5.02
CA TYR A 42 8.77 -1.20 -6.09
C TYR A 42 7.56 -0.31 -5.79
N GLY A 43 7.00 -0.39 -4.58
CA GLY A 43 5.81 0.37 -4.20
C GLY A 43 4.51 -0.12 -4.86
N HIS A 44 4.49 -1.33 -5.44
CA HIS A 44 3.30 -1.92 -6.04
C HIS A 44 3.21 -3.42 -5.78
N THR A 45 2.50 -3.81 -4.71
CA THR A 45 2.36 -5.23 -4.34
C THR A 45 1.35 -5.97 -5.24
N VAL A 46 1.75 -7.09 -5.84
CA VAL A 46 0.94 -7.87 -6.79
C VAL A 46 0.62 -9.30 -6.34
N SER A 47 1.40 -9.86 -5.40
CA SER A 47 1.20 -11.20 -4.84
C SER A 47 1.65 -11.28 -3.38
N SER A 48 1.32 -12.38 -2.69
CA SER A 48 1.88 -12.77 -1.39
C SER A 48 2.41 -14.20 -1.47
N ASP A 49 3.71 -14.38 -1.25
CA ASP A 49 4.33 -15.71 -1.28
C ASP A 49 3.74 -16.67 -0.23
N THR A 50 3.21 -16.12 0.88
CA THR A 50 2.77 -16.93 2.02
C THR A 50 1.27 -17.21 2.02
N PHE A 51 0.45 -16.26 1.57
CA PHE A 51 -1.00 -16.34 1.77
C PHE A 51 -1.82 -16.40 0.48
N ASP A 52 -1.22 -16.51 -0.71
CA ASP A 52 -1.95 -16.45 -1.99
C ASP A 52 -3.22 -17.32 -2.02
N GLU A 53 -3.21 -18.53 -1.45
CA GLU A 53 -4.38 -19.42 -1.36
C GLU A 53 -5.45 -19.00 -0.33
N PHE A 54 -5.09 -18.15 0.62
CA PHE A 54 -5.94 -17.67 1.72
C PHE A 54 -6.35 -16.20 1.57
N LEU A 55 -5.96 -15.55 0.47
CA LEU A 55 -6.41 -14.20 0.12
C LEU A 55 -7.85 -14.23 -0.38
N ASP A 56 -8.57 -13.14 -0.12
CA ASP A 56 -9.84 -12.89 -0.81
C ASP A 56 -9.55 -12.60 -2.30
N ILE A 57 -10.34 -13.18 -3.21
CA ILE A 57 -10.12 -13.13 -4.68
C ILE A 57 -10.06 -11.68 -5.20
N ASN A 58 -10.57 -10.70 -4.45
CA ASN A 58 -10.68 -9.30 -4.88
C ASN A 58 -9.94 -8.29 -3.98
N LEU A 59 -8.83 -8.66 -3.33
CA LEU A 59 -8.04 -7.69 -2.57
C LEU A 59 -7.58 -6.51 -3.42
N SER A 60 -7.58 -5.29 -2.84
CA SER A 60 -6.94 -4.14 -3.47
C SER A 60 -5.41 -4.21 -3.30
N ASN A 61 -4.68 -3.43 -4.11
CA ASN A 61 -3.23 -3.28 -3.94
C ASN A 61 -2.87 -2.84 -2.52
N ASP A 62 -3.60 -1.86 -1.95
CA ASP A 62 -3.41 -1.40 -0.57
C ASP A 62 -3.59 -2.54 0.44
N GLU A 63 -4.61 -3.38 0.26
CA GLU A 63 -4.89 -4.48 1.18
C GLU A 63 -3.86 -5.60 1.07
N LEU A 64 -3.46 -5.95 -0.13
CA LEU A 64 -2.38 -6.91 -0.33
C LEU A 64 -1.07 -6.38 0.25
N THR A 65 -0.79 -5.09 0.08
CA THR A 65 0.37 -4.42 0.68
C THR A 65 0.31 -4.47 2.21
N LYS A 66 -0.87 -4.38 2.85
CA LYS A 66 -1.00 -4.56 4.31
C LYS A 66 -0.52 -5.93 4.77
N ILE A 67 -0.89 -6.96 4.02
CA ILE A 67 -0.57 -8.34 4.35
C ILE A 67 0.94 -8.56 4.17
N VAL A 68 1.48 -8.25 2.99
CA VAL A 68 2.92 -8.44 2.69
C VAL A 68 3.81 -7.57 3.58
N PHE A 69 3.37 -6.37 3.94
CA PHE A 69 4.10 -5.53 4.88
C PHE A 69 4.15 -6.14 6.29
N LEU A 70 3.05 -6.71 6.76
CA LEU A 70 3.02 -7.45 8.03
C LEU A 70 3.91 -8.70 7.96
N GLU A 71 3.88 -9.44 6.85
CA GLU A 71 4.78 -10.58 6.61
C GLU A 71 6.25 -10.16 6.70
N ALA A 72 6.61 -9.02 6.10
CA ALA A 72 7.99 -8.53 6.14
C ALA A 72 8.43 -8.19 7.57
N LEU A 73 7.60 -7.47 8.33
CA LEU A 73 7.90 -7.12 9.71
C LEU A 73 7.99 -8.37 10.61
N PHE A 74 7.05 -9.30 10.45
CA PHE A 74 7.05 -10.54 11.21
C PHE A 74 8.19 -11.49 10.81
N GLY A 75 8.58 -11.50 9.54
CA GLY A 75 9.74 -12.23 9.03
C GLY A 75 11.03 -11.76 9.69
N ILE A 76 11.26 -10.44 9.74
CA ILE A 76 12.40 -9.85 10.45
C ILE A 76 12.41 -10.23 11.93
N PHE A 77 11.26 -10.14 12.60
CA PHE A 77 11.14 -10.58 13.99
C PHE A 77 11.52 -12.06 14.15
N SER A 78 11.00 -12.91 13.28
CA SER A 78 11.21 -14.36 13.33
C SER A 78 12.68 -14.72 13.13
N ILE A 79 13.37 -14.06 12.21
CA ILE A 79 14.81 -14.23 11.97
C ILE A 79 15.61 -13.75 13.18
N LYS A 80 15.37 -12.53 13.68
CA LYS A 80 16.23 -11.89 14.68
C LYS A 80 16.00 -12.39 16.11
N LYS A 81 14.77 -12.81 16.44
CA LYS A 81 14.43 -13.36 17.76
C LYS A 81 14.35 -14.88 17.78
N ASN A 82 14.45 -15.54 16.62
CA ASN A 82 14.24 -16.99 16.48
C ASN A 82 12.94 -17.45 17.17
N SER A 83 11.88 -16.65 17.03
CA SER A 83 10.59 -16.84 17.69
C SER A 83 9.47 -16.55 16.70
N THR A 84 8.39 -17.33 16.78
CA THR A 84 7.17 -17.10 16.00
C THR A 84 6.00 -16.66 16.88
N SER A 85 6.28 -16.24 18.12
CA SER A 85 5.28 -15.80 19.08
C SER A 85 4.62 -14.50 18.65
N LYS A 86 3.31 -14.55 18.41
CA LYS A 86 2.49 -13.38 18.11
C LYS A 86 2.59 -12.31 19.21
N GLU A 87 2.54 -12.72 20.47
CA GLU A 87 2.54 -11.79 21.61
C GLU A 87 3.87 -11.03 21.72
N ASP A 88 4.99 -11.76 21.57
CA ASP A 88 6.32 -11.15 21.60
C ASP A 88 6.53 -10.21 20.42
N PHE A 89 6.06 -10.60 19.23
CA PHE A 89 6.08 -9.74 18.06
C PHE A 89 5.29 -8.45 18.29
N LEU A 90 4.03 -8.57 18.72
CA LEU A 90 3.14 -7.42 18.95
C LEU A 90 3.72 -6.48 20.01
N LYS A 91 4.32 -7.02 21.08
CA LYS A 91 4.99 -6.20 22.10
C LYS A 91 6.17 -5.42 21.52
N LEU A 92 7.02 -6.09 20.73
CA LEU A 92 8.24 -5.48 20.19
C LEU A 92 7.93 -4.45 19.10
N ILE A 93 7.03 -4.77 18.17
CA ILE A 93 6.67 -3.87 17.05
C ILE A 93 5.94 -2.61 17.53
N ASN A 94 5.09 -2.72 18.56
CA ASN A 94 4.46 -1.56 19.17
C ASN A 94 5.48 -0.68 19.91
N THR A 95 6.50 -1.29 20.55
CA THR A 95 7.60 -0.54 21.18
C THR A 95 8.41 0.23 20.14
N PHE A 96 8.73 -0.40 19.01
CA PHE A 96 9.38 0.26 17.87
C PHE A 96 8.58 1.47 17.37
N TYR A 97 7.29 1.30 17.11
CA TYR A 97 6.46 2.41 16.60
C TYR A 97 6.23 3.52 17.64
N LYS A 98 6.20 3.17 18.93
CA LYS A 98 6.18 4.15 20.01
C LYS A 98 7.45 4.99 20.05
N ALA A 99 8.62 4.40 19.83
CA ALA A 99 9.89 5.11 19.81
C ALA A 99 10.00 6.05 18.59
N THR A 100 9.56 5.58 17.42
CA THR A 100 9.76 6.27 16.13
C THR A 100 8.64 7.24 15.75
N GLN A 101 7.44 7.07 16.29
CA GLN A 101 6.25 7.86 15.94
C GLN A 101 5.45 8.32 17.16
N LYS A 102 6.12 8.88 18.17
CA LYS A 102 5.49 9.32 19.43
C LYS A 102 4.16 10.04 19.26
N ASN A 103 4.05 11.02 18.35
CA ASN A 103 2.82 11.80 18.17
C ASN A 103 1.64 10.96 17.61
N ASN A 104 1.89 10.14 16.59
CA ASN A 104 0.85 9.26 16.02
C ASN A 104 0.48 8.16 17.02
N TYR A 105 1.47 7.58 17.70
CA TYR A 105 1.25 6.57 18.74
C TYR A 105 0.39 7.12 19.88
N LEU A 106 0.67 8.35 20.36
CA LEU A 106 -0.11 9.01 21.40
C LEU A 106 -1.56 9.25 20.97
N PHE A 107 -1.79 9.64 19.71
CA PHE A 107 -3.14 9.78 19.16
C PHE A 107 -3.88 8.43 19.12
N LEU A 108 -3.22 7.38 18.63
CA LEU A 108 -3.81 6.04 18.55
C LEU A 108 -4.06 5.42 19.92
N LYS A 109 -3.20 5.66 20.92
CA LYS A 109 -3.43 5.23 22.31
C LYS A 109 -4.67 5.89 22.92
N LYS A 110 -5.04 7.11 22.50
CA LYS A 110 -6.31 7.73 22.92
C LYS A 110 -7.52 7.04 22.30
N LEU A 111 -7.41 6.53 21.07
CA LEU A 111 -8.49 5.81 20.39
C LEU A 111 -8.63 4.36 20.89
N PHE A 112 -7.52 3.72 21.27
CA PHE A 112 -7.47 2.34 21.77
C PHE A 112 -6.69 2.29 23.10
N PRO A 113 -7.36 2.49 24.26
CA PRO A 113 -6.69 2.65 25.54
C PRO A 113 -6.09 1.36 26.13
N ASN A 114 -6.71 0.21 25.84
CA ASN A 114 -6.37 -1.08 26.46
C ASN A 114 -5.18 -1.77 25.76
N GLU A 115 -4.30 -2.40 26.54
CA GLU A 115 -3.13 -3.15 26.02
C GLU A 115 -3.52 -4.41 25.22
N GLU A 116 -4.70 -4.98 25.48
CA GLU A 116 -5.30 -6.06 24.69
C GLU A 116 -5.55 -5.66 23.22
N ASN A 117 -5.59 -4.36 22.91
CA ASN A 117 -5.78 -3.83 21.56
C ASN A 117 -4.46 -3.67 20.77
N SER A 118 -3.39 -4.36 21.16
CA SER A 118 -2.07 -4.26 20.51
C SER A 118 -2.10 -4.61 19.01
N SER A 119 -2.96 -5.57 18.60
CA SER A 119 -3.20 -5.89 17.19
C SER A 119 -3.91 -4.74 16.47
N LEU A 120 -5.02 -4.24 17.01
CA LEU A 120 -5.79 -3.11 16.44
C LEU A 120 -4.95 -1.83 16.31
N HIS A 121 -4.07 -1.57 17.27
CA HIS A 121 -3.14 -0.45 17.19
C HIS A 121 -2.19 -0.59 16.00
N LEU A 122 -1.61 -1.78 15.81
CA LEU A 122 -0.76 -2.08 14.66
C LEU A 122 -1.52 -2.01 13.33
N GLU A 123 -2.78 -2.47 13.28
CA GLU A 123 -3.64 -2.34 12.10
C GLU A 123 -3.80 -0.87 11.65
N SER A 124 -3.99 0.02 12.63
CA SER A 124 -4.09 1.45 12.36
C SER A 124 -2.75 2.05 11.92
N ILE A 125 -1.63 1.64 12.52
CA ILE A 125 -0.30 2.08 12.09
C ILE A 125 -0.04 1.65 10.65
N ILE A 126 -0.21 0.36 10.34
CA ILE A 126 0.00 -0.21 9.01
C ILE A 126 -0.87 0.52 7.97
N SER A 127 -2.15 0.72 8.27
CA SER A 127 -3.07 1.45 7.39
C SER A 127 -2.58 2.88 7.12
N ASN A 128 -2.03 3.54 8.14
CA ASN A 128 -1.42 4.86 7.99
C ASN A 128 -0.09 4.83 7.24
N ARG A 129 0.73 3.77 7.35
CA ARG A 129 2.07 3.64 6.72
C ARG A 129 2.03 3.42 5.21
N ILE A 130 1.03 2.67 4.74
CA ILE A 130 0.92 2.27 3.34
C ILE A 130 0.62 3.45 2.44
N GLN A 131 -0.13 4.43 2.92
CA GLN A 131 -0.50 5.60 2.13
C GLN A 131 0.66 6.61 2.02
N THR A 132 0.73 7.39 0.95
CA THR A 132 1.67 8.52 0.84
C THR A 132 1.34 9.66 1.81
N ASN A 133 2.30 10.57 2.02
CA ASN A 133 2.19 11.71 2.94
C ASN A 133 1.35 12.88 2.38
N GLN A 134 0.61 12.66 1.29
CA GLN A 134 -0.27 13.66 0.71
C GLN A 134 -1.48 13.93 1.61
N ASN A 135 -2.11 15.09 1.46
CA ASN A 135 -3.36 15.39 2.16
C ASN A 135 -4.54 14.58 1.57
N VAL A 136 -5.54 14.22 2.38
CA VAL A 136 -6.69 13.36 2.00
C VAL A 136 -7.37 13.75 0.68
N ILE A 137 -7.45 15.06 0.39
CA ILE A 137 -8.00 15.58 -0.86
C ILE A 137 -7.04 15.29 -2.02
N ALA A 138 -5.76 15.68 -1.91
CA ALA A 138 -4.74 15.40 -2.91
C ALA A 138 -4.57 13.89 -3.19
N LYS A 139 -4.72 13.04 -2.16
CA LYS A 139 -4.71 11.57 -2.28
C LYS A 139 -5.77 11.04 -3.23
N SER A 140 -6.96 11.65 -3.24
CA SER A 140 -8.05 11.20 -4.10
C SER A 140 -7.76 11.49 -5.57
N PHE A 141 -6.98 12.53 -5.85
CA PHE A 141 -6.58 12.96 -7.19
C PHE A 141 -5.20 12.46 -7.62
N SER A 142 -4.45 11.83 -6.70
CA SER A 142 -3.11 11.33 -6.97
C SER A 142 -3.16 9.91 -7.50
N HIS A 143 -2.36 9.67 -8.54
CA HIS A 143 -2.10 8.34 -9.09
C HIS A 143 -1.27 7.49 -8.12
N ILE A 144 -0.54 8.15 -7.22
CA ILE A 144 0.50 7.54 -6.41
C ILE A 144 0.02 7.51 -4.95
N VAL A 145 -0.66 6.41 -4.62
CA VAL A 145 -1.33 6.21 -3.33
C VAL A 145 -0.45 5.44 -2.36
N THR A 146 0.35 4.49 -2.85
CA THR A 146 1.21 3.62 -2.05
C THR A 146 2.58 4.24 -1.82
N ASN A 147 3.06 4.19 -0.58
CA ASN A 147 4.37 4.65 -0.15
C ASN A 147 5.48 3.74 -0.70
N ALA A 148 6.32 4.25 -1.62
CA ALA A 148 7.45 3.48 -2.17
C ALA A 148 8.55 3.19 -1.13
N LEU A 149 8.61 3.99 -0.06
CA LEU A 149 9.60 3.84 1.00
C LEU A 149 9.09 2.99 2.16
N LEU A 150 8.02 2.20 1.95
CA LEU A 150 7.42 1.38 3.02
C LEU A 150 8.40 0.34 3.58
N PHE A 151 9.27 -0.22 2.74
CA PHE A 151 10.28 -1.19 3.17
C PHE A 151 11.34 -0.58 4.13
N LEU A 152 11.44 0.75 4.19
CA LEU A 152 12.30 1.41 5.17
C LEU A 152 11.87 1.12 6.62
N ASP A 153 10.58 0.90 6.88
CA ASP A 153 10.12 0.43 8.20
C ASP A 153 10.67 -0.95 8.54
N VAL A 154 10.82 -1.83 7.56
CA VAL A 154 11.33 -3.20 7.75
C VAL A 154 12.81 -3.15 8.10
N ILE A 155 13.58 -2.36 7.35
CA ILE A 155 15.00 -2.07 7.63
C ILE A 155 15.16 -1.42 9.02
N ALA A 156 14.34 -0.43 9.31
CA ALA A 156 14.34 0.28 10.59
C ALA A 156 14.02 -0.67 11.75
N PHE A 157 13.02 -1.53 11.59
CA PHE A 157 12.64 -2.51 12.59
C PHE A 157 13.75 -3.54 12.83
N HIS A 158 14.40 -4.02 11.76
CA HIS A 158 15.58 -4.89 11.87
C HIS A 158 16.67 -4.24 12.72
N ASN A 159 17.01 -2.97 12.45
CA ASN A 159 18.03 -2.23 13.21
C ASN A 159 17.62 -1.96 14.66
N PHE A 160 16.34 -1.67 14.91
CA PHE A 160 15.80 -1.44 16.25
C PHE A 160 15.88 -2.68 17.14
N ILE A 161 15.75 -3.88 16.57
CA ILE A 161 15.86 -5.12 17.35
C ILE A 161 17.26 -5.29 17.96
N ASP A 162 18.28 -4.76 17.30
CA ASP A 162 19.68 -4.84 17.74
C ASP A 162 20.13 -3.60 18.54
N ASN A 163 19.47 -2.46 18.38
CA ASN A 163 19.91 -1.17 18.93
C ASN A 163 18.79 -0.44 19.68
N GLU A 164 19.05 -0.04 20.92
CA GLU A 164 18.06 0.66 21.76
C GLU A 164 17.85 2.13 21.35
N ASP A 165 18.83 2.79 20.72
CA ASP A 165 18.72 4.21 20.31
C ASP A 165 18.31 4.36 18.85
N PHE A 166 17.04 4.04 18.58
CA PHE A 166 16.44 4.22 17.26
C PHE A 166 15.53 5.45 17.24
N SER A 167 16.03 6.53 16.61
CA SER A 167 15.32 7.81 16.56
C SER A 167 14.78 8.14 15.18
N LYS A 168 13.91 9.16 15.11
CA LYS A 168 13.40 9.74 13.87
C LYS A 168 14.52 10.08 12.86
N LYS A 169 15.71 10.43 13.36
CA LYS A 169 16.88 10.82 12.54
C LYS A 169 17.35 9.71 11.61
N TYR A 170 17.19 8.44 12.00
CA TYR A 170 17.54 7.31 11.14
C TYR A 170 16.72 7.36 9.83
N PHE A 171 15.40 7.53 9.94
CA PHE A 171 14.54 7.66 8.77
C PHE A 171 14.88 8.88 7.94
N GLU A 172 15.13 10.04 8.58
CA GLU A 172 15.45 11.28 7.88
C GLU A 172 16.69 11.12 6.99
N VAL A 173 17.75 10.51 7.53
CA VAL A 173 19.00 10.24 6.80
C VAL A 173 18.74 9.27 5.65
N PHE A 174 18.08 8.14 5.91
CA PHE A 174 17.86 7.12 4.89
C PHE A 174 16.94 7.63 3.76
N GLU A 175 15.83 8.29 4.09
CA GLU A 175 14.92 8.92 3.12
C GLU A 175 15.66 9.95 2.25
N LYS A 176 16.48 10.82 2.87
CA LYS A 176 17.26 11.84 2.15
C LYS A 176 18.24 11.18 1.17
N LYS A 177 18.99 10.16 1.63
CA LYS A 177 19.99 9.46 0.81
C LYS A 177 19.36 8.70 -0.36
N ILE A 178 18.25 7.98 -0.14
CA ILE A 178 17.50 7.33 -1.24
C ILE A 178 17.05 8.38 -2.25
N PHE A 179 16.39 9.45 -1.79
CA PHE A 179 15.85 10.46 -2.69
C PHE A 179 16.93 11.13 -3.53
N GLN A 180 18.05 11.52 -2.90
CA GLN A 180 19.22 12.05 -3.59
C GLN A 180 19.72 11.10 -4.68
N MET A 181 19.88 9.81 -4.36
CA MET A 181 20.39 8.85 -5.32
C MET A 181 19.42 8.61 -6.48
N VAL A 182 18.11 8.57 -6.23
CA VAL A 182 17.09 8.49 -7.28
C VAL A 182 17.18 9.71 -8.21
N CYS A 183 17.31 10.93 -7.67
CA CYS A 183 17.49 12.14 -8.48
C CYS A 183 18.78 12.09 -9.31
N ILE A 184 19.89 11.62 -8.73
CA ILE A 184 21.15 11.44 -9.44
C ILE A 184 20.99 10.42 -10.57
N ALA A 185 20.40 9.26 -10.30
CA ALA A 185 20.16 8.22 -11.28
C ALA A 185 19.33 8.73 -12.47
N LEU A 186 18.23 9.45 -12.21
CA LEU A 186 17.42 10.08 -13.26
C LEU A 186 18.15 11.16 -14.05
N SER A 187 19.16 11.80 -13.47
CA SER A 187 19.99 12.78 -14.17
C SER A 187 20.97 12.16 -15.16
N VAL A 188 21.30 10.87 -14.99
CA VAL A 188 22.17 10.10 -15.92
C VAL A 188 21.44 9.77 -17.22
N LYS A 189 20.12 9.60 -17.17
CA LYS A 189 19.30 9.28 -18.35
C LYS A 189 19.39 10.40 -19.39
N LYS A 190 19.79 10.04 -20.61
CA LYS A 190 19.79 10.99 -21.75
C LYS A 190 18.39 11.38 -22.18
N GLU A 191 17.48 10.42 -22.19
CA GLU A 191 16.08 10.62 -22.56
C GLU A 191 15.20 10.42 -21.34
N LYS A 192 14.48 11.48 -20.96
CA LYS A 192 13.51 11.45 -19.86
C LYS A 192 12.10 11.28 -20.40
N THR A 193 11.29 10.55 -19.65
CA THR A 193 9.90 10.22 -19.96
C THR A 193 8.96 10.82 -18.92
N SER A 194 7.66 10.88 -19.20
CA SER A 194 6.68 11.31 -18.19
C SER A 194 6.60 10.35 -17.00
N ALA A 195 6.95 9.07 -17.19
CA ALA A 195 7.06 8.10 -16.11
C ALA A 195 8.19 8.47 -15.12
N ASP A 196 9.30 9.03 -15.61
CA ASP A 196 10.40 9.49 -14.75
C ASP A 196 9.95 10.65 -13.84
N GLU A 197 9.12 11.57 -14.35
CA GLU A 197 8.55 12.65 -13.53
C GLU A 197 7.56 12.14 -12.46
N LEU A 198 6.75 11.14 -12.82
CA LEU A 198 5.84 10.49 -11.87
C LEU A 198 6.62 9.70 -10.81
N LEU A 199 7.75 9.10 -11.17
CA LEU A 199 8.62 8.40 -10.24
C LEU A 199 9.26 9.37 -9.22
N ILE A 200 9.74 10.53 -9.66
CA ILE A 200 10.21 11.58 -8.72
C ILE A 200 9.10 11.94 -7.73
N LYS A 201 7.90 12.24 -8.24
CA LYS A 201 6.74 12.57 -7.40
C LYS A 201 6.39 11.42 -6.45
N LEU A 202 6.53 10.16 -6.84
CA LEU A 202 6.31 9.02 -5.96
C LEU A 202 7.24 9.07 -4.76
N PHE A 203 8.54 9.25 -4.99
CA PHE A 203 9.50 9.32 -3.90
C PHE A 203 9.31 10.56 -3.04
N GLU A 204 9.08 11.73 -3.63
CA GLU A 204 8.80 12.97 -2.90
C GLU A 204 7.60 12.81 -1.95
N ASN A 205 6.50 12.21 -2.44
CA ASN A 205 5.30 11.98 -1.65
C ASN A 205 5.45 10.83 -0.63
N SER A 206 6.49 10.01 -0.78
CA SER A 206 6.85 8.93 0.13
C SER A 206 7.72 9.40 1.30
N LEU A 207 8.33 10.60 1.20
CA LEU A 207 9.09 11.20 2.30
C LEU A 207 8.16 11.56 3.46
N ARG A 208 8.38 10.96 4.62
CA ARG A 208 7.57 11.18 5.84
C ARG A 208 8.31 11.98 6.88
N TYR A 209 9.62 11.78 6.98
CA TYR A 209 10.44 12.34 8.03
C TYR A 209 11.32 13.48 7.50
N SER A 210 11.68 13.42 6.22
CA SER A 210 12.42 14.46 5.50
C SER A 210 11.52 15.37 4.65
N LYS A 211 11.97 16.61 4.40
CA LYS A 211 11.33 17.54 3.46
C LYS A 211 12.20 17.71 2.24
N VAL A 212 11.62 17.66 1.04
CA VAL A 212 12.32 17.86 -0.25
C VAL A 212 13.20 19.12 -0.23
N ASN A 213 12.67 20.24 0.25
CA ASN A 213 13.37 21.53 0.30
C ASN A 213 14.59 21.54 1.24
N GLN A 214 14.80 20.51 2.05
CA GLN A 214 15.95 20.33 2.96
C GLN A 214 16.95 19.29 2.41
N ILE A 215 16.71 18.80 1.19
CA ILE A 215 17.56 17.83 0.52
C ILE A 215 18.38 18.58 -0.52
N ASP A 216 19.62 18.91 -0.16
CA ASP A 216 20.60 19.42 -1.11
C ASP A 216 20.92 18.32 -2.13
N LEU A 217 20.89 18.64 -3.42
CA LEU A 217 21.39 17.74 -4.45
C LEU A 217 22.93 17.78 -4.36
N ILE A 218 23.50 16.69 -3.85
CA ILE A 218 24.95 16.54 -3.70
C ILE A 218 25.51 16.04 -5.04
N ASN A 219 26.77 16.38 -5.34
CA ASN A 219 27.48 15.80 -6.47
C ASN A 219 27.58 14.28 -6.30
N LYS A 220 27.40 13.51 -7.38
CA LYS A 220 27.49 12.03 -7.40
C LYS A 220 28.75 11.52 -6.69
N ASN A 221 29.86 12.23 -6.83
CA ASN A 221 31.16 11.81 -6.30
C ASN A 221 31.27 11.93 -4.77
N ASP A 222 30.46 12.77 -4.13
CA ASP A 222 30.49 13.03 -2.69
C ASP A 222 29.40 12.25 -1.93
N PHE A 223 28.74 11.30 -2.60
CA PHE A 223 27.69 10.50 -1.98
C PHE A 223 28.28 9.47 -1.02
N ASP A 224 27.98 9.64 0.26
CA ASP A 224 28.37 8.74 1.33
C ASP A 224 27.35 7.60 1.53
N PHE A 225 27.86 6.37 1.63
CA PHE A 225 27.11 5.11 1.75
C PHE A 225 27.16 4.48 3.15
N ASP A 226 27.76 5.13 4.15
CA ASP A 226 27.99 4.58 5.51
C ASP A 226 26.68 4.24 6.26
N PHE A 227 25.54 4.73 5.77
CA PHE A 227 24.23 4.40 6.32
C PHE A 227 23.75 2.96 5.96
N LEU A 228 24.37 2.31 4.97
CA LEU A 228 24.09 0.94 4.53
C LEU A 228 24.95 -0.05 5.30
N LYS A 229 24.39 -0.67 6.34
CA LYS A 229 25.11 -1.55 7.26
C LYS A 229 24.96 -3.04 6.92
N TYR A 230 23.83 -3.42 6.34
CA TYR A 230 23.51 -4.82 6.05
C TYR A 230 23.27 -5.05 4.56
N ASP A 231 23.50 -6.28 4.08
CA ASP A 231 23.42 -6.59 2.65
C ASP A 231 22.04 -6.37 2.04
N PHE A 232 20.97 -6.75 2.73
CA PHE A 232 19.61 -6.47 2.28
C PHE A 232 19.28 -4.96 2.21
N GLU A 233 19.95 -4.10 2.99
CA GLU A 233 19.80 -2.64 2.88
C GLU A 233 20.47 -2.13 1.60
N LYS A 234 21.65 -2.65 1.27
CA LYS A 234 22.37 -2.34 0.03
C LYS A 234 21.55 -2.79 -1.18
N LEU A 235 21.01 -4.01 -1.14
CA LEU A 235 20.13 -4.54 -2.20
C LEU A 235 18.88 -3.67 -2.37
N TYR A 236 18.20 -3.33 -1.28
CA TYR A 236 17.04 -2.44 -1.32
C TYR A 236 17.38 -1.09 -1.96
N PHE A 237 18.44 -0.45 -1.47
CA PHE A 237 18.91 0.82 -2.02
C PHE A 237 19.21 0.71 -3.51
N PHE A 238 19.95 -0.32 -3.92
CA PHE A 238 20.33 -0.55 -5.30
C PHE A 238 19.12 -0.80 -6.22
N ASP A 239 18.15 -1.60 -5.79
CA ASP A 239 16.93 -1.86 -6.56
C ASP A 239 16.11 -0.58 -6.81
N LEU A 240 16.10 0.37 -5.87
CA LEU A 240 15.47 1.68 -6.10
C LEU A 240 16.24 2.53 -7.12
N VAL A 241 17.56 2.44 -7.14
CA VAL A 241 18.40 3.09 -8.16
C VAL A 241 18.14 2.50 -9.54
N LEU A 242 18.13 1.17 -9.64
CA LEU A 242 17.84 0.47 -10.88
C LEU A 242 16.42 0.76 -11.38
N MET A 243 15.44 0.84 -10.47
CA MET A 243 14.07 1.24 -10.82
C MET A 243 14.02 2.64 -11.42
N ALA A 244 14.84 3.58 -10.94
CA ALA A 244 14.94 4.92 -11.50
C ALA A 244 15.59 4.93 -12.89
N LEU A 245 16.56 4.07 -13.13
CA LEU A 245 17.22 3.95 -14.44
C LEU A 245 16.39 3.16 -15.44
N TRP A 246 15.47 2.31 -14.99
CA TRP A 246 14.67 1.46 -15.86
C TRP A 246 13.96 2.26 -16.97
N SER A 247 13.97 1.70 -18.18
CA SER A 247 13.17 2.18 -19.31
C SER A 247 12.84 1.01 -20.24
N ASP A 248 11.92 1.20 -21.19
CA ASP A 248 11.65 0.20 -22.24
C ASP A 248 12.82 0.04 -23.23
N LYS A 249 13.85 0.89 -23.12
CA LYS A 249 15.04 0.87 -23.96
C LYS A 249 16.16 0.10 -23.27
N LYS A 250 17.10 -0.38 -24.07
CA LYS A 250 18.36 -0.92 -23.53
C LYS A 250 19.11 0.20 -22.81
N LEU A 251 19.70 -0.14 -21.67
CA LEU A 251 20.58 0.76 -20.93
C LEU A 251 21.71 1.23 -21.84
N ASP A 252 22.00 2.52 -21.77
CA ASP A 252 23.13 3.11 -22.48
C ASP A 252 24.45 2.98 -21.70
N LYS A 253 25.56 3.38 -22.32
CA LYS A 253 26.89 3.22 -21.73
C LYS A 253 27.07 4.00 -20.43
N ASP A 254 26.45 5.17 -20.30
CA ASP A 254 26.57 6.04 -19.13
C ASP A 254 25.75 5.46 -17.97
N GLU A 255 24.57 4.91 -18.28
CA GLU A 255 23.74 4.19 -17.30
C GLU A 255 24.43 2.93 -16.80
N ILE A 256 25.00 2.11 -17.69
CA ILE A 256 25.76 0.90 -17.31
C ILE A 256 26.98 1.27 -16.46
N PHE A 257 27.74 2.31 -16.84
CA PHE A 257 28.88 2.78 -16.07
C PHE A 257 28.45 3.26 -14.67
N PHE A 258 27.35 4.01 -14.60
CA PHE A 258 26.78 4.46 -13.33
C PHE A 258 26.36 3.30 -12.41
N ILE A 259 25.68 2.30 -12.94
CA ILE A 259 25.24 1.10 -12.20
C ILE A 259 26.45 0.38 -11.58
N ASN A 260 27.48 0.12 -12.38
CA ASN A 260 28.69 -0.57 -11.92
C ASN A 260 29.47 0.24 -10.88
N GLU A 261 29.54 1.57 -11.04
CA GLU A 261 30.17 2.44 -10.03
C GLU A 261 29.46 2.34 -8.67
N ILE A 262 28.12 2.39 -8.66
CA ILE A 262 27.35 2.28 -7.41
C ILE A 262 27.53 0.89 -6.81
N ALA A 263 27.35 -0.17 -7.61
CA ALA A 263 27.48 -1.55 -7.13
C ALA A 263 28.86 -1.82 -6.52
N THR A 264 29.93 -1.29 -7.12
CA THR A 264 31.29 -1.38 -6.58
C THR A 264 31.40 -0.68 -5.22
N LYS A 265 30.85 0.53 -5.09
CA LYS A 265 30.92 1.32 -3.83
C LYS A 265 30.16 0.69 -2.67
N ILE A 266 29.10 -0.06 -2.96
CA ILE A 266 28.29 -0.75 -1.93
C ILE A 266 28.54 -2.26 -1.87
N ASP A 267 29.55 -2.77 -2.59
CA ASP A 267 29.98 -4.17 -2.58
C ASP A 267 28.87 -5.17 -3.03
N ILE A 268 28.28 -4.92 -4.20
CA ILE A 268 27.33 -5.83 -4.86
C ILE A 268 28.03 -6.56 -6.02
N SER A 269 27.98 -7.89 -6.01
CA SER A 269 28.56 -8.73 -7.06
C SER A 269 27.85 -8.61 -8.41
N ASP A 270 28.57 -8.86 -9.52
CA ASP A 270 28.01 -8.86 -10.87
C ASP A 270 26.81 -9.79 -11.05
N VAL A 271 26.79 -10.92 -10.34
CA VAL A 271 25.66 -11.87 -10.36
C VAL A 271 24.40 -11.18 -9.83
N LEU A 272 24.51 -10.54 -8.66
CA LEU A 272 23.39 -9.81 -8.05
C LEU A 272 22.96 -8.60 -8.87
N ILE A 273 23.88 -7.91 -9.55
CA ILE A 273 23.52 -6.83 -10.49
C ILE A 273 22.62 -7.36 -11.60
N ASN A 274 23.02 -8.46 -12.23
CA ASN A 274 22.25 -9.08 -13.32
C ASN A 274 20.90 -9.60 -12.84
N ASP A 275 20.87 -10.26 -11.67
CA ASP A 275 19.62 -10.76 -11.08
C ASP A 275 18.64 -9.62 -10.80
N SER A 276 19.11 -8.53 -10.19
CA SER A 276 18.27 -7.35 -9.93
C SER A 276 17.76 -6.69 -11.22
N LEU A 277 18.59 -6.58 -12.26
CA LEU A 277 18.17 -6.04 -13.56
C LEU A 277 17.09 -6.90 -14.21
N ILE A 278 17.26 -8.23 -14.18
CA ILE A 278 16.29 -9.19 -14.73
C ILE A 278 14.97 -9.12 -13.95
N ASP A 279 15.04 -9.12 -12.62
CA ASP A 279 13.86 -9.09 -11.75
C ASP A 279 13.06 -7.80 -11.95
N ILE A 280 13.72 -6.64 -11.94
CA ILE A 280 13.08 -5.34 -12.16
C ILE A 280 12.44 -5.28 -13.54
N HIS A 281 13.18 -5.66 -14.58
CA HIS A 281 12.65 -5.66 -15.94
C HIS A 281 11.43 -6.57 -16.05
N THR A 282 11.52 -7.81 -15.55
CA THR A 282 10.43 -8.79 -15.59
C THR A 282 9.21 -8.29 -14.82
N PHE A 283 9.40 -7.76 -13.62
CA PHE A 283 8.33 -7.22 -12.79
C PHE A 283 7.62 -6.05 -13.49
N ILE A 284 8.38 -5.04 -13.92
CA ILE A 284 7.80 -3.85 -14.54
C ILE A 284 7.11 -4.24 -15.85
N THR A 285 7.72 -5.04 -16.72
CA THR A 285 7.08 -5.45 -17.98
C THR A 285 5.75 -6.17 -17.76
N ASN A 286 5.66 -7.05 -16.76
CA ASN A 286 4.45 -7.81 -16.47
C ASN A 286 3.33 -6.98 -15.82
N HIS A 287 3.70 -5.95 -15.04
CA HIS A 287 2.75 -5.19 -14.22
C HIS A 287 2.61 -3.71 -14.62
N LYS A 288 3.29 -3.24 -15.68
CA LYS A 288 3.30 -1.83 -16.13
C LYS A 288 1.91 -1.22 -16.23
N LYS A 289 0.93 -1.98 -16.73
CA LYS A 289 -0.46 -1.52 -16.92
C LYS A 289 -1.23 -1.31 -15.61
N SER A 290 -0.83 -1.95 -14.52
CA SER A 290 -1.45 -1.77 -13.19
C SER A 290 -0.69 -0.77 -12.31
N ILE A 291 0.59 -0.52 -12.60
CA ILE A 291 1.42 0.41 -11.86
C ILE A 291 1.09 1.85 -12.25
N SER A 292 0.73 2.67 -11.28
CA SER A 292 0.16 3.99 -11.55
C SER A 292 1.16 5.02 -12.08
N TYR A 293 2.42 4.96 -11.65
CA TYR A 293 3.47 5.89 -12.10
C TYR A 293 4.02 5.56 -13.50
N PHE A 294 3.63 4.42 -14.11
CA PHE A 294 3.91 4.11 -15.52
C PHE A 294 2.73 4.44 -16.45
N ASN A 295 1.57 4.82 -15.91
CA ASN A 295 0.37 5.11 -16.69
C ASN A 295 -0.01 6.57 -16.56
N ASP A 296 0.39 7.36 -17.56
CA ASP A 296 -0.02 8.74 -17.72
C ASP A 296 -1.51 8.77 -18.10
N SER A 297 -2.37 9.04 -17.12
CA SER A 297 -3.78 9.27 -17.36
C SER A 297 -4.18 10.58 -16.73
N ASN A 298 -5.07 11.33 -17.39
CA ASN A 298 -5.60 12.59 -16.86
C ASN A 298 -6.07 12.40 -15.39
N PRO A 299 -5.61 13.22 -14.43
CA PRO A 299 -5.95 13.10 -13.01
C PRO A 299 -7.46 12.99 -12.73
N ILE A 300 -8.29 13.67 -13.54
CA ILE A 300 -9.76 13.62 -13.44
C ILE A 300 -10.28 12.24 -13.85
N LYS A 301 -9.76 11.69 -14.94
CA LYS A 301 -10.12 10.35 -15.44
C LYS A 301 -9.70 9.28 -14.43
N HIS A 302 -8.52 9.44 -13.82
CA HIS A 302 -8.04 8.51 -12.80
C HIS A 302 -8.85 8.59 -11.51
N PHE A 303 -9.14 9.80 -11.02
CA PHE A 303 -10.06 9.98 -9.90
C PHE A 303 -11.38 9.23 -10.16
N TYR A 304 -11.99 9.44 -11.33
CA TYR A 304 -13.26 8.80 -11.69
C TYR A 304 -13.16 7.27 -11.74
N ASN A 305 -12.11 6.72 -12.37
CA ASN A 305 -11.90 5.28 -12.49
C ASN A 305 -11.63 4.62 -11.12
N GLN A 306 -10.73 5.20 -10.31
CA GLN A 306 -10.38 4.67 -8.99
C GLN A 306 -11.56 4.73 -8.03
N THR A 307 -12.29 5.84 -8.06
CA THR A 307 -13.51 6.06 -7.30
C THR A 307 -14.59 5.03 -7.67
N ASN A 308 -14.86 4.83 -8.97
CA ASN A 308 -15.79 3.81 -9.44
C ASN A 308 -15.38 2.40 -8.97
N SER A 309 -14.11 2.02 -9.18
CA SER A 309 -13.60 0.71 -8.77
C SER A 309 -13.76 0.48 -7.26
N THR A 310 -13.42 1.49 -6.46
CA THR A 310 -13.56 1.44 -4.99
C THR A 310 -15.03 1.27 -4.57
N VAL A 311 -15.94 2.05 -5.14
CA VAL A 311 -17.38 1.96 -4.84
C VAL A 311 -17.93 0.59 -5.23
N ILE A 312 -17.62 0.10 -6.43
CA ILE A 312 -18.06 -1.22 -6.91
C ILE A 312 -17.57 -2.32 -5.96
N LYS A 313 -16.29 -2.28 -5.53
CA LYS A 313 -15.73 -3.24 -4.57
C LYS A 313 -16.45 -3.19 -3.23
N LEU A 314 -16.68 -1.99 -2.69
CA LEU A 314 -17.40 -1.80 -1.43
C LEU A 314 -18.82 -2.39 -1.48
N ILE A 315 -19.56 -2.15 -2.57
CA ILE A 315 -20.90 -2.71 -2.76
C ILE A 315 -20.82 -4.23 -2.88
N THR A 316 -19.90 -4.75 -3.69
CA THR A 316 -19.75 -6.19 -3.96
C THR A 316 -19.44 -6.96 -2.68
N ARG A 317 -18.49 -6.48 -1.87
CA ARG A 317 -18.12 -7.12 -0.59
C ARG A 317 -19.24 -7.10 0.44
N ASN A 318 -20.05 -6.06 0.41
CA ASN A 318 -21.19 -5.90 1.33
C ASN A 318 -22.52 -6.38 0.72
N LYS A 319 -22.49 -7.04 -0.45
CA LYS A 319 -23.70 -7.40 -1.21
C LYS A 319 -24.75 -8.09 -0.35
N LYS A 320 -24.38 -9.11 0.44
CA LYS A 320 -25.32 -9.85 1.29
C LYS A 320 -26.02 -8.94 2.31
N ARG A 321 -25.26 -8.07 2.97
CA ARG A 321 -25.79 -7.16 3.99
C ARG A 321 -26.62 -6.04 3.36
N LEU A 322 -26.15 -5.46 2.26
CA LEU A 322 -26.89 -4.47 1.48
C LEU A 322 -28.21 -5.04 0.97
N THR A 323 -28.22 -6.25 0.44
CA THR A 323 -29.45 -6.93 -0.04
C THR A 323 -30.46 -7.05 1.10
N LYS A 324 -30.01 -7.51 2.27
CA LYS A 324 -30.86 -7.67 3.45
C LYS A 324 -31.47 -6.34 3.89
N GLU A 325 -30.65 -5.31 4.10
CA GLU A 325 -31.09 -4.01 4.63
C GLU A 325 -31.96 -3.24 3.62
N ILE A 326 -31.69 -3.38 2.31
CA ILE A 326 -32.54 -2.81 1.26
C ILE A 326 -33.89 -3.55 1.21
N GLY A 327 -33.89 -4.88 1.37
CA GLY A 327 -35.09 -5.70 1.40
C GLY A 327 -36.06 -5.33 2.54
N GLU A 328 -35.55 -4.76 3.64
CA GLU A 328 -36.36 -4.27 4.75
C GLU A 328 -37.12 -2.97 4.42
N SER A 329 -36.78 -2.28 3.31
CA SER A 329 -37.44 -1.05 2.87
C SER A 329 -38.18 -1.22 1.54
N LYS A 330 -39.50 -1.49 1.59
CA LYS A 330 -40.36 -1.64 0.41
C LYS A 330 -40.34 -0.41 -0.53
N GLU A 331 -40.32 0.80 0.03
CA GLU A 331 -40.25 2.04 -0.78
C GLU A 331 -38.90 2.14 -1.52
N LEU A 332 -37.80 1.83 -0.84
CA LEU A 332 -36.48 1.87 -1.46
C LEU A 332 -36.37 0.85 -2.58
N MET A 333 -36.87 -0.37 -2.37
CA MET A 333 -36.89 -1.42 -3.39
C MET A 333 -37.62 -0.94 -4.65
N LEU A 334 -38.82 -0.37 -4.50
CA LEU A 334 -39.63 0.08 -5.63
C LEU A 334 -38.93 1.22 -6.40
N LEU A 335 -38.28 2.15 -5.70
CA LEU A 335 -37.54 3.24 -6.33
C LEU A 335 -36.26 2.75 -7.04
N LEU A 336 -35.55 1.78 -6.46
CA LEU A 336 -34.37 1.18 -7.09
C LEU A 336 -34.74 0.31 -8.30
N ALA A 337 -35.87 -0.41 -8.24
CA ALA A 337 -36.38 -1.15 -9.39
C ALA A 337 -36.80 -0.19 -10.51
N LYS A 338 -37.55 0.88 -10.18
CA LYS A 338 -37.94 1.92 -11.13
C LYS A 338 -36.73 2.54 -11.84
N SER A 339 -35.64 2.81 -11.11
CA SER A 339 -34.43 3.43 -11.67
C SER A 339 -33.65 2.56 -12.66
N THR A 340 -33.92 1.25 -12.74
CA THR A 340 -33.33 0.37 -13.76
C THR A 340 -33.94 0.59 -15.16
N SER A 341 -35.19 1.06 -15.21
CA SER A 341 -36.00 1.11 -16.44
C SER A 341 -36.45 2.53 -16.81
N LYS A 342 -36.55 3.44 -15.84
CA LYS A 342 -37.00 4.83 -16.03
C LYS A 342 -36.23 5.78 -15.12
N ASP A 343 -36.09 7.02 -15.56
CA ASP A 343 -35.52 8.07 -14.72
C ASP A 343 -36.43 8.41 -13.54
N LEU A 344 -35.80 8.57 -12.37
CA LEU A 344 -36.47 9.03 -11.15
C LEU A 344 -36.65 10.55 -11.17
N SER A 345 -37.75 11.04 -10.60
CA SER A 345 -37.96 12.47 -10.36
C SER A 345 -36.95 13.01 -9.33
N ASP A 346 -36.81 14.33 -9.23
CA ASP A 346 -35.86 14.94 -8.29
C ASP A 346 -36.20 14.60 -6.82
N ASP A 347 -37.48 14.49 -6.49
CA ASP A 347 -37.92 14.10 -5.14
C ASP A 347 -37.70 12.60 -4.88
N GLU A 348 -37.90 11.75 -5.88
CA GLU A 348 -37.57 10.32 -5.80
C GLU A 348 -36.06 10.10 -5.63
N LYS A 349 -35.22 10.85 -6.37
CA LYS A 349 -33.76 10.81 -6.22
C LYS A 349 -33.33 11.22 -4.81
N LYS A 350 -33.95 12.25 -4.22
CA LYS A 350 -33.68 12.67 -2.83
C LYS A 350 -34.05 11.58 -1.82
N LYS A 351 -35.18 10.90 -2.02
CA LYS A 351 -35.62 9.78 -1.18
C LYS A 351 -34.66 8.60 -1.23
N VAL A 352 -34.30 8.15 -2.44
CA VAL A 352 -33.31 7.08 -2.64
C VAL A 352 -31.97 7.43 -1.98
N LYS A 353 -31.47 8.65 -2.22
CA LYS A 353 -30.25 9.15 -1.59
C LYS A 353 -30.31 9.07 -0.07
N LYS A 354 -31.40 9.55 0.55
CA LYS A 354 -31.56 9.54 2.01
C LYS A 354 -31.55 8.11 2.57
N GLN A 355 -32.38 7.23 2.00
CA GLN A 355 -32.52 5.86 2.49
C GLN A 355 -31.25 5.03 2.28
N LEU A 356 -30.54 5.20 1.16
CA LEU A 356 -29.24 4.55 0.97
C LEU A 356 -28.19 5.04 1.96
N LEU A 357 -28.15 6.34 2.27
CA LEU A 357 -27.24 6.86 3.30
C LEU A 357 -27.58 6.30 4.68
N ASP A 358 -28.86 6.08 4.99
CA ASP A 358 -29.27 5.45 6.25
C ASP A 358 -28.79 4.00 6.34
N ILE A 359 -28.85 3.23 5.25
CA ILE A 359 -28.26 1.88 5.17
C ILE A 359 -26.73 1.94 5.28
N CYS A 360 -26.06 2.91 4.65
CA CYS A 360 -24.62 3.07 4.78
C CYS A 360 -24.16 3.35 6.22
N LYS A 361 -25.03 3.91 7.09
CA LYS A 361 -24.72 4.08 8.52
C LYS A 361 -24.66 2.75 9.27
N THR A 362 -25.41 1.74 8.83
CA THR A 362 -25.43 0.44 9.52
C THR A 362 -24.22 -0.41 9.15
N ILE A 363 -23.60 -0.18 7.97
CA ILE A 363 -22.48 -0.95 7.45
C ILE A 363 -21.15 -0.18 7.63
N PRO A 364 -20.25 -0.59 8.55
CA PRO A 364 -19.03 0.17 8.88
C PRO A 364 -18.15 0.52 7.67
N SER A 365 -17.97 -0.41 6.72
CA SER A 365 -17.16 -0.16 5.51
C SER A 365 -17.79 0.85 4.53
N LEU A 366 -19.09 1.15 4.65
CA LEU A 366 -19.79 2.14 3.83
C LEU A 366 -19.94 3.49 4.54
N THR A 367 -19.39 3.64 5.75
CA THR A 367 -19.42 4.92 6.47
C THR A 367 -18.65 6.03 5.72
N ILE A 368 -17.75 5.66 4.79
CA ILE A 368 -17.03 6.60 3.91
C ILE A 368 -17.97 7.50 3.09
N PHE A 369 -19.17 7.01 2.72
CA PHE A 369 -20.18 7.80 1.99
C PHE A 369 -20.78 8.94 2.82
N LEU A 370 -20.60 8.91 4.15
CA LEU A 370 -21.11 9.89 5.10
C LEU A 370 -20.06 10.98 5.43
N LEU A 371 -18.80 10.76 5.07
CA LEU A 371 -17.71 11.72 5.32
C LEU A 371 -17.85 12.96 4.41
N PRO A 372 -17.29 14.13 4.80
CA PRO A 372 -17.22 15.29 3.92
C PRO A 372 -16.56 14.93 2.58
N GLY A 373 -17.27 15.12 1.46
CA GLY A 373 -16.85 14.70 0.12
C GLY A 373 -17.38 13.34 -0.35
N GLY A 374 -17.91 12.50 0.54
CA GLY A 374 -18.53 11.20 0.22
C GLY A 374 -19.77 11.31 -0.68
N GLY A 375 -20.38 12.49 -0.74
CA GLY A 375 -21.46 12.81 -1.67
C GLY A 375 -21.07 12.69 -3.16
N ILE A 376 -19.79 12.80 -3.49
CA ILE A 376 -19.27 12.59 -4.87
C ILE A 376 -19.38 11.10 -5.27
N LEU A 377 -19.27 10.20 -4.29
CA LEU A 377 -19.33 8.75 -4.50
C LEU A 377 -20.78 8.24 -4.61
N LEU A 378 -21.74 9.02 -4.12
CA LEU A 378 -23.13 8.61 -3.97
C LEU A 378 -23.87 8.39 -5.31
N PRO A 379 -23.71 9.21 -6.37
CA PRO A 379 -24.30 8.94 -7.67
C PRO A 379 -23.86 7.58 -8.24
N ILE A 380 -22.62 7.18 -7.98
CA ILE A 380 -22.07 5.88 -8.39
C ILE A 380 -22.76 4.77 -7.59
N LEU A 381 -22.90 4.93 -6.28
CA LEU A 381 -23.62 3.98 -5.42
C LEU A 381 -25.06 3.72 -5.92
N VAL A 382 -25.80 4.80 -6.20
CA VAL A 382 -27.18 4.73 -6.72
C VAL A 382 -27.25 4.01 -8.07
N LYS A 383 -26.24 4.20 -8.93
CA LYS A 383 -26.17 3.56 -10.25
C LYS A 383 -25.86 2.06 -10.17
N TYR A 384 -24.98 1.63 -9.26
CA TYR A 384 -24.47 0.25 -9.23
C TYR A 384 -25.28 -0.70 -8.33
N ILE A 385 -25.90 -0.21 -7.25
CA ILE A 385 -26.72 -1.05 -6.36
C ILE A 385 -27.83 -1.82 -7.13
N PRO A 386 -28.63 -1.19 -8.01
CA PRO A 386 -29.67 -1.89 -8.77
C PRO A 386 -29.11 -3.01 -9.66
N GLN A 387 -27.92 -2.83 -10.24
CA GLN A 387 -27.29 -3.81 -11.13
C GLN A 387 -26.76 -5.06 -10.40
N LEU A 388 -26.52 -4.97 -9.09
CA LEU A 388 -25.92 -6.05 -8.29
C LEU A 388 -26.94 -6.93 -7.57
N LEU A 389 -28.20 -6.50 -7.54
CA LEU A 389 -29.32 -7.14 -6.86
C LEU A 389 -30.40 -7.79 -7.77
N PRO A 390 -30.21 -8.02 -9.09
CA PRO A 390 -31.30 -8.38 -10.00
C PRO A 390 -31.94 -9.75 -9.69
N SER A 391 -31.27 -10.65 -8.97
CA SER A 391 -31.85 -11.93 -8.54
C SER A 391 -32.70 -11.84 -7.28
N ALA A 392 -32.44 -10.88 -6.37
CA ALA A 392 -33.19 -10.71 -5.12
C ALA A 392 -34.38 -9.74 -5.27
N PHE A 393 -34.41 -8.96 -6.35
CA PHE A 393 -35.48 -8.00 -6.63
C PHE A 393 -36.62 -8.59 -7.46
N ASN A 394 -36.38 -9.67 -8.22
CA ASN A 394 -37.42 -10.31 -9.03
C ASN A 394 -38.32 -11.25 -8.21
N GLU A 395 -37.84 -11.84 -7.11
CA GLU A 395 -38.67 -12.73 -6.27
C GLU A 395 -39.85 -11.99 -5.61
N ASN A 396 -39.76 -10.68 -5.39
CA ASN A 396 -40.81 -9.87 -4.75
C ASN A 396 -41.74 -9.15 -5.76
N LEU A 397 -41.59 -9.41 -7.06
CA LEU A 397 -42.48 -8.85 -8.10
C LEU A 397 -43.53 -9.85 -8.59
N GLU A 398 -43.44 -11.12 -8.16
CA GLU A 398 -44.38 -12.19 -8.54
C GLU A 398 -45.46 -12.48 -7.49
N ASP A 399 -45.57 -11.67 -6.42
CA ASP A 399 -46.65 -11.72 -5.41
C ASP A 399 -47.59 -10.50 -5.46
#